data_AF-A0A1M2V4V9-F1
#
_entry.id   AF-A0A1M2V4V9-F1
#
_cell.length_a   1.000
_cell.length_b   1.000
_cell.length_c   1.000
_cell.angle_alpha   90.00
_cell.angle_beta   90.00
_cell.angle_gamma   90.00
#
_symmetry.space_group_name_H-M   'P 1'
#
loop_
_entity.id
_entity.type
_entity.pdbx_description
1 polymer ?
#
loop_
_entity_poly.entity_id
_entity_poly.type
_entity_poly.pdbx_seq_one_letter_code
_entity_poly.pdbx_strand_id
1 'polypeptide(L)'
;MKWVESPEHGKGGPDWVENHIEALITVAGTHLGVAKAMAAFLSGEMKDTVQINPAGAYVLERFFSRKERQKLFRSWAGSASMWIKGGDDVWGNATWAPDDLDNTTHSHGALISFRNNSVGIDGEDGLFNMTSTEAGTWILERTPTTFQKMLASNYSFGLERDVEKLKANNLDFTKWTNPLEIQLPYAPSMKMYCVYGHGKETEVLSPTPLTPTVTLSTHTPSQRSYWYTQQEYEYDEVQPDQPLAVCTDDTGASTGADCVSPRTPLDLPLARSTHIDADYTDDATRPKILNGVKMGEGDGTVSLLSLGAMCVEGWKRARWNPAGIKVVTVELPHNPVATIPRGGGTTSDHVDVLGSVALNEIILKVATGAGDEVTDSYVSNIREYARRIKWD
;
A
#
# COMPACT_ATOMS: atom_id res chain seq x y z
N MET A 1 6.37 19.68 -3.54
CA MET A 1 7.06 20.79 -4.27
C MET A 1 8.10 21.53 -3.43
N LYS A 2 8.20 21.29 -2.11
CA LYS A 2 9.19 21.94 -1.23
C LYS A 2 10.66 21.76 -1.63
N TRP A 3 10.99 20.67 -2.32
CA TRP A 3 12.33 20.46 -2.86
C TRP A 3 12.79 21.56 -3.82
N VAL A 4 11.88 22.16 -4.58
CA VAL A 4 12.19 23.26 -5.52
C VAL A 4 12.42 24.57 -4.76
N GLU A 5 11.56 24.86 -3.78
CA GLU A 5 11.63 26.07 -2.95
C GLU A 5 12.85 26.06 -2.01
N SER A 6 13.36 24.87 -1.66
CA SER A 6 14.45 24.71 -0.70
C SER A 6 15.74 25.38 -1.15
N PRO A 7 16.37 26.22 -0.31
CA PRO A 7 17.64 26.88 -0.61
C PRO A 7 18.82 25.90 -0.66
N GLU A 8 18.70 24.73 -0.02
CA GLU A 8 19.75 23.70 -0.02
C GLU A 8 19.68 22.79 -1.26
N HIS A 9 18.51 22.72 -1.90
CA HIS A 9 18.25 21.79 -3.00
C HIS A 9 17.93 22.55 -4.30
N GLY A 10 16.67 22.66 -4.69
CA GLY A 10 16.26 23.19 -6.00
C GLY A 10 16.53 24.68 -6.22
N LYS A 11 16.67 25.47 -5.15
CA LYS A 11 17.02 26.91 -5.20
C LYS A 11 16.12 27.76 -6.10
N GLY A 12 14.87 27.34 -6.32
CA GLY A 12 13.90 28.09 -7.12
C GLY A 12 13.38 29.34 -6.41
N GLY A 13 13.46 29.39 -5.08
CA GLY A 13 12.86 30.43 -4.25
C GLY A 13 11.41 30.14 -3.86
N PRO A 14 10.83 30.91 -2.92
CA PRO A 14 9.51 30.64 -2.37
C PRO A 14 8.38 30.86 -3.39
N ASP A 15 8.56 31.80 -4.32
CA ASP A 15 7.55 32.14 -5.32
C ASP A 15 7.67 31.31 -6.60
N TRP A 16 8.58 30.32 -6.64
CA TRP A 16 8.83 29.56 -7.86
C TRP A 16 7.57 28.82 -8.31
N VAL A 17 6.87 28.16 -7.39
CA VAL A 17 5.68 27.38 -7.73
C VAL A 17 4.56 28.28 -8.24
N GLU A 18 4.31 29.40 -7.56
CA GLU A 18 3.31 30.39 -7.97
C GLU A 18 3.55 30.91 -9.39
N ASN A 19 4.82 31.13 -9.77
CA ASN A 19 5.15 31.70 -11.08
C ASN A 19 5.25 30.68 -12.22
N HIS A 20 5.34 29.37 -11.93
CA HIS A 20 5.66 28.36 -12.94
C HIS A 20 4.68 27.19 -13.02
N ILE A 21 3.83 26.97 -12.01
CA ILE A 21 2.94 25.82 -11.93
C ILE A 21 1.48 26.31 -11.88
N GLU A 22 0.81 26.24 -13.02
CA GLU A 22 -0.62 26.55 -13.14
C GLU A 22 -1.49 25.45 -12.48
N ALA A 23 -1.21 24.19 -12.79
CA ALA A 23 -2.02 23.07 -12.34
C ALA A 23 -1.20 21.80 -12.07
N LEU A 24 -1.62 21.04 -11.05
CA LEU A 24 -1.13 19.70 -10.76
C LEU A 24 -2.28 18.69 -10.81
N ILE A 25 -2.16 17.69 -11.68
CA ILE A 25 -3.10 16.57 -11.74
C ILE A 25 -2.43 15.35 -11.14
N THR A 26 -2.97 14.83 -10.04
CA THR A 26 -2.56 13.55 -9.45
C THR A 26 -3.51 12.46 -9.93
N VAL A 27 -2.97 11.46 -10.62
CA VAL A 27 -3.75 10.33 -11.13
C VAL A 27 -3.47 9.11 -10.27
N ALA A 28 -4.52 8.55 -9.65
CA ALA A 28 -4.43 7.40 -8.75
C ALA A 28 -3.35 7.55 -7.67
N GLY A 29 -3.28 8.74 -7.05
CA GLY A 29 -2.21 9.10 -6.12
C GLY A 29 -2.22 8.26 -4.84
N THR A 30 -1.10 7.62 -4.50
CA THR A 30 -0.93 6.84 -3.26
C THR A 30 -0.47 7.72 -2.09
N HIS A 31 -1.21 8.79 -1.79
CA HIS A 31 -0.76 9.86 -0.90
C HIS A 31 -0.42 9.37 0.51
N LEU A 32 -1.15 8.38 1.02
CA LEU A 32 -0.96 7.83 2.37
C LEU A 32 -0.17 6.50 2.37
N GLY A 33 0.42 6.13 1.24
CA GLY A 33 1.06 4.82 1.07
C GLY A 33 0.05 3.70 0.82
N VAL A 34 0.52 2.46 0.71
CA VAL A 34 -0.33 1.31 0.32
C VAL A 34 -0.02 0.09 1.17
N ALA A 35 -1.06 -0.63 1.58
CA ALA A 35 -0.91 -1.91 2.29
C ALA A 35 -0.10 -2.94 1.47
N LYS A 36 -0.17 -2.85 0.13
CA LYS A 36 0.62 -3.66 -0.80
C LYS A 36 2.11 -3.61 -0.53
N ALA A 37 2.63 -2.42 -0.23
CA ALA A 37 4.05 -2.21 0.02
C ALA A 37 4.46 -2.93 1.31
N MET A 38 3.63 -2.84 2.35
CA MET A 38 3.86 -3.50 3.64
C MET A 38 3.96 -5.03 3.47
N ALA A 39 3.00 -5.64 2.76
CA ALA A 39 3.02 -7.08 2.47
C ALA A 39 4.24 -7.51 1.63
N ALA A 40 4.59 -6.69 0.63
CA ALA A 40 5.75 -6.93 -0.22
C ALA A 40 7.07 -6.88 0.56
N PHE A 41 7.23 -5.94 1.50
CA PHE A 41 8.41 -5.87 2.38
C PHE A 41 8.47 -7.02 3.38
N LEU A 42 7.31 -7.49 3.84
CA LEU A 42 7.24 -8.57 4.80
C LEU A 42 7.52 -9.94 4.18
N SER A 43 6.90 -10.23 3.04
CA SER A 43 6.84 -11.60 2.50
C SER A 43 7.22 -11.72 1.02
N GLY A 44 7.41 -10.59 0.32
CA GLY A 44 7.56 -10.59 -1.14
C GLY A 44 6.27 -10.92 -1.90
N GLU A 45 5.16 -11.09 -1.19
CA GLU A 45 3.84 -11.37 -1.73
C GLU A 45 2.95 -10.12 -1.71
N MET A 46 1.96 -10.15 -2.60
CA MET A 46 0.90 -9.16 -2.74
C MET A 46 -0.36 -9.87 -3.25
N LYS A 47 -1.51 -9.16 -3.26
CA LYS A 47 -2.78 -9.71 -3.74
C LYS A 47 -2.64 -10.40 -5.10
N ASP A 48 -1.97 -9.74 -6.05
CA ASP A 48 -1.83 -10.25 -7.41
C ASP A 48 -0.99 -11.53 -7.50
N THR A 49 -0.09 -11.78 -6.54
CA THR A 49 0.75 -13.00 -6.54
C THR A 49 0.06 -14.16 -5.85
N VAL A 50 -0.78 -13.90 -4.85
CA VAL A 50 -1.51 -14.96 -4.12
C VAL A 50 -2.80 -15.39 -4.81
N GLN A 51 -3.30 -14.58 -5.75
CA GLN A 51 -4.47 -14.92 -6.57
C GLN A 51 -4.09 -15.59 -7.91
N ILE A 52 -2.81 -15.86 -8.16
CA ILE A 52 -2.36 -16.62 -9.34
C ILE A 52 -2.80 -18.07 -9.18
N ASN A 53 -3.17 -18.71 -10.28
CA ASN A 53 -3.47 -20.15 -10.27
C ASN A 53 -2.26 -20.97 -9.77
N PRO A 54 -2.47 -22.19 -9.22
CA PRO A 54 -1.39 -22.98 -8.62
C PRO A 54 -0.20 -23.25 -9.55
N ALA A 55 -0.45 -23.44 -10.84
CA ALA A 55 0.61 -23.65 -11.83
C ALA A 55 1.49 -22.40 -12.00
N GLY A 56 0.88 -21.22 -12.09
CA GLY A 56 1.58 -19.95 -12.18
C GLY A 56 2.31 -19.60 -10.87
N ALA A 57 1.71 -19.88 -9.71
CA ALA A 57 2.37 -19.71 -8.42
C ALA A 57 3.61 -20.59 -8.28
N TYR A 58 3.55 -21.85 -8.73
CA TYR A 58 4.70 -22.76 -8.76
C TYR A 58 5.83 -22.25 -9.67
N VAL A 59 5.49 -21.81 -10.88
CA VAL A 59 6.46 -21.23 -11.83
C VAL A 59 7.09 -19.97 -11.23
N LEU A 60 6.28 -19.09 -10.64
CA LEU A 60 6.76 -17.87 -10.00
C LEU A 60 7.71 -18.20 -8.86
N GLU A 61 7.38 -19.14 -7.99
CA GLU A 61 8.24 -19.53 -6.87
C GLU A 61 9.56 -20.16 -7.34
N ARG A 62 9.56 -20.85 -8.49
CA ARG A 62 10.76 -21.47 -9.07
C ARG A 62 11.71 -20.48 -9.73
N PHE A 63 11.20 -19.44 -10.38
CA PHE A 63 12.01 -18.47 -11.15
C PHE A 63 12.23 -17.14 -10.42
N PHE A 64 11.35 -16.80 -9.48
CA PHE A 64 11.42 -15.57 -8.72
C PHE A 64 10.70 -15.74 -7.36
N SER A 65 11.41 -16.43 -6.46
CA SER A 65 10.89 -16.84 -5.16
C SER A 65 10.41 -15.66 -4.31
N ARG A 66 9.54 -15.94 -3.33
CA ARG A 66 9.12 -14.95 -2.33
C ARG A 66 10.28 -14.21 -1.67
N LYS A 67 11.35 -14.93 -1.35
CA LYS A 67 12.57 -14.37 -0.73
C LYS A 67 13.31 -13.42 -1.67
N GLU A 68 13.49 -13.78 -2.93
CA GLU A 68 14.11 -12.91 -3.94
C GLU A 68 13.26 -11.66 -4.20
N ARG A 69 11.94 -11.82 -4.28
CA ARG A 69 10.99 -10.70 -4.37
C ARG A 69 11.13 -9.76 -3.18
N GLN A 70 11.12 -10.30 -1.97
CA GLN A 70 11.26 -9.54 -0.74
C GLN A 70 12.59 -8.77 -0.70
N LYS A 71 13.72 -9.42 -1.05
CA LYS A 71 15.03 -8.78 -1.17
C LYS A 71 15.02 -7.65 -2.22
N LEU A 72 14.38 -7.88 -3.38
CA LEU A 72 14.25 -6.89 -4.44
C LEU A 72 13.44 -5.67 -3.98
N PHE A 73 12.25 -5.88 -3.40
CA PHE A 73 11.42 -4.77 -2.91
C PHE A 73 12.13 -3.93 -1.85
N ARG A 74 12.88 -4.58 -0.94
CA ARG A 74 13.70 -3.90 0.08
C ARG A 74 14.90 -3.13 -0.50
N SER A 75 15.29 -3.38 -1.75
CA SER A 75 16.36 -2.61 -2.42
C SER A 75 15.86 -1.37 -3.17
N TRP A 76 14.55 -1.26 -3.43
CA TRP A 76 13.97 -0.15 -4.19
C TRP A 76 13.47 0.97 -3.27
N ALA A 77 14.17 2.10 -3.27
CA ALA A 77 13.75 3.31 -2.54
C ALA A 77 12.36 3.80 -2.97
N GLY A 78 12.01 3.66 -4.26
CA GLY A 78 10.68 3.98 -4.77
C GLY A 78 9.57 3.20 -4.05
N SER A 79 9.77 1.89 -3.87
CA SER A 79 8.84 1.06 -3.09
C SER A 79 8.73 1.55 -1.65
N ALA A 80 9.87 1.89 -1.03
CA ALA A 80 9.94 2.36 0.36
C ALA A 80 9.15 3.66 0.58
N SER A 81 9.10 4.54 -0.42
CA SER A 81 8.28 5.77 -0.37
C SER A 81 6.77 5.51 -0.25
N MET A 82 6.30 4.31 -0.67
CA MET A 82 4.90 3.91 -0.60
C MET A 82 4.52 3.25 0.74
N TRP A 83 5.42 3.25 1.72
CA TRP A 83 5.10 2.83 3.09
C TRP A 83 3.92 3.64 3.63
N ILE A 84 3.11 2.98 4.47
CA ILE A 84 1.89 3.52 5.05
C ILE A 84 2.20 4.73 5.96
N LYS A 85 1.45 5.82 5.79
CA LYS A 85 1.65 7.09 6.50
C LYS A 85 0.48 7.40 7.43
N GLY A 86 0.80 8.00 8.57
CA GLY A 86 -0.17 8.50 9.55
C GLY A 86 -0.56 7.49 10.63
N GLY A 87 -0.06 6.25 10.56
CA GLY A 87 -0.29 5.23 11.58
C GLY A 87 -1.77 5.03 11.91
N ASP A 88 -2.04 4.74 13.18
CA ASP A 88 -3.36 4.32 13.65
C ASP A 88 -4.40 5.46 13.65
N ASP A 89 -3.93 6.71 13.60
CA ASP A 89 -4.80 7.89 13.47
C ASP A 89 -5.49 7.98 12.10
N VAL A 90 -4.82 7.44 11.06
CA VAL A 90 -5.29 7.44 9.67
C VAL A 90 -5.86 6.09 9.27
N TRP A 91 -5.22 5.00 9.67
CA TRP A 91 -5.56 3.65 9.19
C TRP A 91 -6.48 2.87 10.14
N GLY A 92 -6.65 3.34 11.37
CA GLY A 92 -7.45 2.69 12.40
C GLY A 92 -6.62 1.90 13.40
N ASN A 93 -7.31 1.34 14.40
CA ASN A 93 -6.76 0.51 15.47
C ASN A 93 -7.43 -0.88 15.47
N ALA A 94 -7.19 -1.69 16.50
CA ALA A 94 -7.73 -3.05 16.57
C ALA A 94 -9.27 -3.15 16.54
N THR A 95 -9.99 -2.10 16.93
CA THR A 95 -11.47 -2.12 17.05
C THR A 95 -12.18 -1.28 16.00
N TRP A 96 -11.48 -0.37 15.34
CA TRP A 96 -12.10 0.64 14.50
C TRP A 96 -11.16 1.16 13.41
N ALA A 97 -11.70 1.40 12.23
CA ALA A 97 -11.08 2.16 11.15
C ALA A 97 -12.06 3.16 10.51
N PRO A 98 -11.56 4.24 9.86
CA PRO A 98 -12.43 5.28 9.30
C PRO A 98 -13.44 4.77 8.26
N ASP A 99 -13.06 3.75 7.52
CA ASP A 99 -13.81 3.09 6.46
C ASP A 99 -14.40 1.72 6.88
N ASP A 100 -14.55 1.49 8.19
CA ASP A 100 -15.41 0.43 8.67
C ASP A 100 -16.89 0.78 8.45
N LEU A 101 -17.64 -0.23 8.02
CA LEU A 101 -19.10 -0.20 7.95
C LEU A 101 -19.72 -0.65 9.28
N ASP A 102 -20.95 -0.20 9.56
CA ASP A 102 -21.64 -0.43 10.85
C ASP A 102 -21.91 -1.91 11.17
N ASN A 103 -21.85 -2.81 10.18
CA ASN A 103 -22.06 -4.25 10.31
C ASN A 103 -20.81 -5.10 10.03
N THR A 104 -19.62 -4.52 10.21
CA THR A 104 -18.35 -5.23 9.97
C THR A 104 -18.13 -6.34 10.99
N THR A 105 -17.74 -7.52 10.50
CA THR A 105 -17.34 -8.65 11.35
C THR A 105 -15.89 -8.50 11.82
N HIS A 106 -15.07 -7.83 11.01
CA HIS A 106 -13.70 -7.49 11.32
C HIS A 106 -13.44 -6.03 10.97
N SER A 107 -12.86 -5.28 11.89
CA SER A 107 -12.37 -3.93 11.60
C SER A 107 -11.20 -3.95 10.63
N HIS A 108 -11.14 -3.00 9.71
CA HIS A 108 -10.02 -2.79 8.81
C HIS A 108 -8.76 -2.22 9.48
N GLY A 109 -8.82 -1.81 10.75
CA GLY A 109 -7.67 -1.21 11.42
C GLY A 109 -6.54 -2.21 11.72
N ALA A 110 -6.85 -3.51 11.73
CA ALA A 110 -5.83 -4.57 11.71
C ALA A 110 -5.25 -4.73 10.29
N LEU A 111 -3.99 -4.32 10.13
CA LEU A 111 -3.27 -4.36 8.85
C LEU A 111 -2.69 -5.74 8.55
N ILE A 112 -2.21 -6.44 9.60
CA ILE A 112 -1.72 -7.82 9.55
C ILE A 112 -2.51 -8.61 10.59
N SER A 113 -3.14 -9.70 10.17
CA SER A 113 -3.88 -10.60 11.05
C SER A 113 -3.34 -12.03 10.94
N PHE A 114 -3.43 -12.80 12.01
CA PHE A 114 -3.01 -14.20 12.03
C PHE A 114 -4.17 -15.11 12.40
N ARG A 115 -4.17 -16.34 11.85
CA ARG A 115 -5.17 -17.35 12.21
C ARG A 115 -4.80 -18.02 13.53
N ASN A 116 -5.76 -18.13 14.46
CA ASN A 116 -5.57 -18.83 15.75
C ASN A 116 -5.09 -20.30 15.65
N ASN A 117 -5.22 -20.94 14.49
CA ASN A 117 -4.91 -22.35 14.26
C ASN A 117 -3.59 -22.58 13.50
N SER A 118 -2.75 -21.55 13.27
CA SER A 118 -1.37 -21.81 12.85
C SER A 118 -0.71 -22.62 13.96
N VAL A 119 -0.40 -23.89 13.66
CA VAL A 119 0.15 -24.91 14.57
C VAL A 119 1.04 -24.23 15.62
N GLY A 120 0.55 -24.18 16.85
CA GLY A 120 1.31 -23.68 17.98
C GLY A 120 2.62 -24.45 18.04
N ILE A 121 3.73 -23.73 17.95
CA ILE A 121 5.01 -24.24 18.41
C ILE A 121 5.34 -23.39 19.62
N ASP A 122 5.20 -24.01 20.78
CA ASP A 122 5.39 -23.45 22.11
C ASP A 122 6.68 -22.61 22.20
N GLY A 123 6.57 -21.35 22.62
CA GLY A 123 7.73 -20.57 23.08
C GLY A 123 7.75 -19.06 22.81
N GLU A 124 6.92 -18.51 21.92
CA GLU A 124 6.83 -17.05 21.72
C GLU A 124 5.39 -16.54 21.95
N ASP A 125 5.27 -15.55 22.84
CA ASP A 125 4.07 -14.77 23.20
C ASP A 125 3.45 -13.94 22.03
N GLY A 126 3.77 -14.22 20.75
CA GLY A 126 3.89 -13.14 19.76
C GLY A 126 2.91 -13.04 18.59
N LEU A 127 1.98 -13.97 18.38
CA LEU A 127 1.05 -13.90 17.23
C LEU A 127 -0.25 -13.19 17.62
N PHE A 128 -0.32 -11.89 17.35
CA PHE A 128 -1.50 -11.07 17.55
C PHE A 128 -1.82 -10.25 16.30
N ASN A 129 -3.08 -9.80 16.18
CA ASN A 129 -3.49 -8.91 15.11
C ASN A 129 -2.87 -7.53 15.32
N MET A 130 -2.16 -7.04 14.31
CA MET A 130 -1.37 -5.83 14.39
C MET A 130 -2.05 -4.66 13.70
N THR A 131 -2.05 -3.50 14.36
CA THR A 131 -2.42 -2.22 13.73
C THR A 131 -1.36 -1.79 12.70
N SER A 132 -1.61 -0.69 11.99
CA SER A 132 -0.65 -0.17 11.01
C SER A 132 0.71 0.18 11.61
N THR A 133 0.71 0.70 12.84
CA THR A 133 1.94 1.10 13.55
C THR A 133 2.70 -0.11 14.06
N GLU A 134 2.01 -1.07 14.68
CA GLU A 134 2.57 -2.32 15.17
C GLU A 134 3.15 -3.15 14.03
N ALA A 135 2.41 -3.29 12.93
CA ALA A 135 2.87 -3.98 11.73
C ALA A 135 4.12 -3.32 11.15
N GLY A 136 4.19 -2.00 11.15
CA GLY A 136 5.37 -1.26 10.69
C GLY A 136 6.62 -1.59 11.49
N THR A 137 6.54 -1.51 12.82
CA THR A 137 7.64 -1.88 13.72
C THR A 137 8.04 -3.35 13.54
N TRP A 138 7.05 -4.24 13.49
CA TRP A 138 7.27 -5.68 13.37
C TRP A 138 7.95 -6.07 12.05
N ILE A 139 7.61 -5.40 10.94
CA ILE A 139 8.29 -5.56 9.65
C ILE A 139 9.73 -5.05 9.74
N LEU A 140 9.96 -3.87 10.34
CA LEU A 140 11.29 -3.28 10.45
C LEU A 140 12.25 -4.18 11.23
N GLU A 141 11.82 -4.75 12.35
CA GLU A 141 12.59 -5.72 13.15
C GLU A 141 13.06 -6.93 12.33
N ARG A 142 12.31 -7.29 11.28
CA ARG A 142 12.57 -8.44 10.37
C ARG A 142 13.15 -8.03 9.02
N THR A 143 13.61 -6.78 8.91
CA THR A 143 14.29 -6.28 7.72
C THR A 143 15.77 -6.02 8.01
N PRO A 144 16.66 -6.15 7.02
CA PRO A 144 18.08 -5.85 7.19
C PRO A 144 18.29 -4.41 7.69
N THR A 145 19.30 -4.21 8.54
CA THR A 145 19.64 -2.89 9.09
C THR A 145 19.96 -1.85 8.00
N THR A 146 20.43 -2.29 6.83
CA THR A 146 20.64 -1.44 5.66
C THR A 146 19.34 -0.81 5.16
N PHE A 147 18.26 -1.59 5.09
CA PHE A 147 16.94 -1.10 4.72
C PHE A 147 16.37 -0.15 5.78
N GLN A 148 16.49 -0.51 7.06
CA GLN A 148 16.05 0.33 8.17
C GLN A 148 16.76 1.70 8.16
N LYS A 149 18.09 1.71 7.95
CA LYS A 149 18.87 2.94 7.84
C LYS A 149 18.44 3.78 6.64
N MET A 150 18.23 3.16 5.48
CA MET A 150 17.76 3.83 4.28
C MET A 150 16.37 4.46 4.48
N LEU A 151 15.46 3.75 5.15
CA LEU A 151 14.14 4.28 5.49
C LEU A 151 14.26 5.48 6.43
N ALA A 152 14.97 5.32 7.54
CA ALA A 152 15.13 6.35 8.56
C ALA A 152 15.87 7.60 8.05
N SER A 153 16.78 7.46 7.09
CA SER A 153 17.55 8.59 6.56
C SER A 153 16.82 9.39 5.48
N ASN A 154 15.79 8.81 4.83
CA ASN A 154 15.18 9.41 3.64
C ASN A 154 13.69 9.68 3.75
N TYR A 155 12.97 9.03 4.68
CA TYR A 155 11.52 9.04 4.70
C TYR A 155 10.96 9.28 6.10
N SER A 156 9.74 9.80 6.13
CA SER A 156 8.91 9.88 7.32
C SER A 156 7.50 9.36 7.04
N PHE A 157 6.87 8.85 8.09
CA PHE A 157 5.58 8.16 7.99
C PHE A 157 4.59 8.60 9.08
N GLY A 158 4.93 9.64 9.85
CA GLY A 158 4.09 10.14 10.93
C GLY A 158 2.96 11.05 10.44
N LEU A 159 2.29 11.66 11.41
CA LEU A 159 1.32 12.72 11.22
C LEU A 159 1.72 13.86 12.14
N GLU A 160 2.06 15.02 11.57
CA GLU A 160 2.38 16.22 12.35
C GLU A 160 1.12 17.07 12.50
N ARG A 161 0.88 17.59 13.71
CA ARG A 161 -0.30 18.41 14.07
C ARG A 161 0.05 19.89 14.23
N ASP A 162 1.27 20.18 14.67
CA ASP A 162 1.74 21.52 14.97
C ASP A 162 2.11 22.27 13.68
N VAL A 163 1.53 23.46 13.51
CA VAL A 163 1.75 24.32 12.34
C VAL A 163 3.20 24.82 12.29
N GLU A 164 3.82 25.11 13.42
CA GLU A 164 5.21 25.60 13.43
C GLU A 164 6.19 24.48 13.08
N LYS A 165 5.92 23.25 13.52
CA LYS A 165 6.68 22.08 13.07
C LYS A 165 6.47 21.77 11.59
N LEU A 166 5.25 21.88 11.07
CA LEU A 166 4.99 21.73 9.63
C LEU A 166 5.80 22.74 8.80
N LYS A 167 5.92 23.98 9.26
CA LYS A 167 6.77 25.00 8.61
C LYS A 167 8.24 24.61 8.67
N ALA A 168 8.73 24.14 9.82
CA ALA A 168 10.11 23.67 9.95
C ALA A 168 10.39 22.46 9.03
N ASN A 169 9.47 21.51 8.96
CA ASN A 169 9.54 20.32 8.11
C ASN A 169 9.61 20.65 6.62
N ASN A 170 9.14 21.83 6.18
CA ASN A 170 9.26 22.24 4.78
C ASN A 170 10.72 22.32 4.31
N LEU A 171 11.69 22.50 5.22
CA LEU A 171 13.12 22.53 4.91
C LEU A 171 13.79 21.15 5.00
N ASP A 172 13.15 20.17 5.64
CA ASP A 172 13.69 18.83 5.85
C ASP A 172 13.31 17.91 4.68
N PHE A 173 14.33 17.47 3.92
CA PHE A 173 14.14 16.63 2.74
C PHE A 173 13.52 15.27 3.06
N THR A 174 13.69 14.76 4.29
CA THR A 174 13.13 13.47 4.71
C THR A 174 11.61 13.48 4.79
N LYS A 175 11.02 14.67 4.91
CA LYS A 175 9.57 14.88 5.09
C LYS A 175 8.82 15.10 3.78
N TRP A 176 9.51 15.48 2.70
CA TRP A 176 8.89 15.95 1.46
C TRP A 176 7.99 14.95 0.73
N THR A 177 8.13 13.67 1.04
CA THR A 177 7.29 12.60 0.49
C THR A 177 6.05 12.32 1.35
N ASN A 178 6.00 12.84 2.58
CA ASN A 178 4.89 12.65 3.51
C ASN A 178 3.94 13.87 3.49
N PRO A 179 2.77 13.78 2.84
CA PRO A 179 1.83 14.89 2.78
C PRO A 179 1.18 15.24 4.13
N LEU A 180 1.34 14.40 5.16
CA LEU A 180 0.88 14.65 6.53
C LEU A 180 1.89 15.46 7.36
N GLU A 181 3.13 15.58 6.92
CA GLU A 181 4.21 16.27 7.66
C GLU A 181 4.74 17.53 6.97
N ILE A 182 4.23 17.89 5.79
CA ILE A 182 4.64 19.08 5.04
C ILE A 182 3.45 19.90 4.58
N GLN A 183 3.69 21.18 4.31
CA GLN A 183 2.68 22.06 3.75
C GLN A 183 2.75 22.04 2.21
N LEU A 184 1.62 22.30 1.58
CA LEU A 184 1.56 22.71 0.19
C LEU A 184 2.38 24.01 -0.02
N PRO A 185 2.87 24.25 -1.25
CA PRO A 185 3.55 25.49 -1.60
C PRO A 185 2.64 26.72 -1.39
N TYR A 186 3.26 27.89 -1.22
CA TYR A 186 2.50 29.12 -1.10
C TYR A 186 2.18 29.66 -2.50
N ALA A 187 1.19 29.06 -3.16
CA ALA A 187 0.84 29.35 -4.54
C ALA A 187 -0.69 29.49 -4.72
N PRO A 188 -1.30 30.65 -4.40
CA PRO A 188 -2.75 30.81 -4.43
C PRO A 188 -3.38 30.71 -5.82
N SER A 189 -2.64 30.96 -6.92
CA SER A 189 -3.19 30.81 -8.27
C SER A 189 -3.19 29.37 -8.76
N MET A 190 -2.34 28.52 -8.19
CA MET A 190 -2.22 27.11 -8.56
C MET A 190 -3.51 26.33 -8.26
N LYS A 191 -3.85 25.41 -9.17
CA LYS A 191 -4.98 24.46 -9.02
C LYS A 191 -4.46 23.04 -8.85
N MET A 192 -5.12 22.24 -8.03
CA MET A 192 -4.78 20.83 -7.84
C MET A 192 -5.99 19.94 -8.12
N TYR A 193 -5.80 18.90 -8.91
CA TYR A 193 -6.83 17.95 -9.32
C TYR A 193 -6.41 16.54 -8.90
N CYS A 194 -7.17 15.91 -8.02
CA CYS A 194 -6.99 14.51 -7.66
C CYS A 194 -8.00 13.66 -8.43
N VAL A 195 -7.51 12.84 -9.35
CA VAL A 195 -8.33 12.00 -10.21
C VAL A 195 -7.99 10.54 -9.95
N TYR A 196 -8.97 9.74 -9.54
CA TYR A 196 -8.73 8.33 -9.28
C TYR A 196 -9.97 7.49 -9.58
N GLY A 197 -9.75 6.20 -9.79
CA GLY A 197 -10.81 5.25 -10.03
C GLY A 197 -11.54 4.84 -8.76
N HIS A 198 -12.83 4.58 -8.91
CA HIS A 198 -13.69 4.02 -7.88
C HIS A 198 -14.76 3.11 -8.52
N GLY A 199 -15.53 2.38 -7.71
CA GLY A 199 -16.63 1.54 -8.18
C GLY A 199 -16.25 0.08 -8.42
N LYS A 200 -15.07 -0.35 -7.94
CA LYS A 200 -14.75 -1.76 -7.78
C LYS A 200 -15.31 -2.25 -6.45
N GLU A 201 -16.63 -2.35 -6.37
CA GLU A 201 -17.28 -2.83 -5.17
C GLU A 201 -16.95 -4.30 -4.91
N THR A 202 -16.62 -4.62 -3.67
CA THR A 202 -16.99 -5.92 -3.09
C THR A 202 -18.50 -5.93 -3.04
N GLU A 203 -19.19 -6.67 -3.92
CA GLU A 203 -20.65 -6.72 -4.01
C GLU A 203 -21.33 -6.51 -2.64
N VAL A 204 -21.82 -5.29 -2.40
CA VAL A 204 -22.65 -5.00 -1.24
C VAL A 204 -24.06 -5.28 -1.69
N LEU A 205 -24.62 -6.40 -1.24
CA LEU A 205 -26.06 -6.67 -1.30
C LEU A 205 -26.80 -5.47 -0.69
N SER A 206 -27.25 -4.54 -1.53
CA SER A 206 -28.24 -3.53 -1.17
C SER A 206 -29.55 -4.27 -0.85
N PRO A 207 -30.21 -4.00 0.30
CA PRO A 207 -31.49 -4.60 0.62
C PRO A 207 -32.58 -3.88 -0.18
N THR A 208 -32.63 -4.09 -1.49
CA THR A 208 -33.81 -3.74 -2.29
C THR A 208 -34.70 -4.98 -2.39
N PRO A 209 -35.96 -4.91 -1.92
CA PRO A 209 -36.88 -6.00 -2.13
C PRO A 209 -37.35 -5.93 -3.58
N LEU A 210 -37.19 -7.06 -4.27
CA LEU A 210 -37.77 -7.47 -5.57
C LEU A 210 -36.71 -7.63 -6.67
N THR A 211 -36.44 -8.90 -6.97
CA THR A 211 -35.57 -9.50 -8.00
C THR A 211 -34.08 -9.63 -7.66
N PRO A 212 -33.57 -10.86 -7.43
CA PRO A 212 -32.14 -11.11 -7.32
C PRO A 212 -31.56 -11.16 -8.73
N THR A 213 -31.23 -10.00 -9.29
CA THR A 213 -30.30 -9.97 -10.42
C THR A 213 -28.90 -9.86 -9.82
N VAL A 214 -28.27 -10.99 -9.57
CA VAL A 214 -26.82 -11.04 -9.28
C VAL A 214 -26.12 -10.71 -10.58
N THR A 215 -25.93 -9.42 -10.87
CA THR A 215 -24.88 -9.02 -11.80
C THR A 215 -23.57 -9.33 -11.11
N LEU A 216 -22.97 -10.48 -11.43
CA LEU A 216 -21.60 -10.81 -11.05
C LEU A 216 -20.72 -9.66 -11.52
N SER A 217 -20.37 -8.76 -10.60
CA SER A 217 -19.36 -7.75 -10.87
C SER A 217 -18.04 -8.49 -10.88
N THR A 218 -17.47 -8.74 -12.05
CA THR A 218 -16.14 -9.36 -12.20
C THR A 218 -15.01 -8.43 -11.74
N HIS A 219 -15.30 -7.44 -10.90
CA HIS A 219 -14.38 -6.37 -10.54
C HIS A 219 -13.74 -6.66 -9.19
N THR A 220 -12.42 -6.80 -9.20
CA THR A 220 -11.65 -7.15 -8.01
C THR A 220 -11.53 -5.95 -7.08
N PRO A 221 -12.04 -6.00 -5.84
CA PRO A 221 -11.97 -4.89 -4.89
C PRO A 221 -10.53 -4.53 -4.54
N SER A 222 -10.32 -3.35 -3.95
CA SER A 222 -9.00 -2.97 -3.45
C SER A 222 -8.58 -3.81 -2.26
N GLN A 223 -7.30 -4.10 -2.17
CA GLN A 223 -6.70 -4.75 -1.01
C GLN A 223 -6.49 -3.75 0.12
N ARG A 224 -6.90 -4.12 1.33
CA ARG A 224 -6.79 -3.25 2.51
C ARG A 224 -5.92 -3.80 3.62
N SER A 225 -5.99 -5.09 3.91
CA SER A 225 -5.13 -5.77 4.88
C SER A 225 -4.98 -7.25 4.55
N TYR A 226 -4.13 -7.94 5.30
CA TYR A 226 -3.72 -9.31 4.97
C TYR A 226 -3.76 -10.24 6.18
N TRP A 227 -4.12 -11.49 5.90
CA TRP A 227 -4.00 -12.62 6.79
C TRP A 227 -2.74 -13.38 6.47
N TYR A 228 -1.94 -13.61 7.50
CA TYR A 228 -0.67 -14.29 7.42
C TYR A 228 -0.72 -15.61 8.18
N THR A 229 0.12 -16.54 7.72
CA THR A 229 0.44 -17.77 8.41
C THR A 229 1.95 -17.90 8.54
N GLN A 230 2.39 -18.61 9.58
CA GLN A 230 3.81 -18.88 9.82
C GLN A 230 4.12 -20.35 9.54
N GLN A 231 5.23 -20.56 8.84
CA GLN A 231 5.79 -21.89 8.59
C GLN A 231 6.99 -22.17 9.52
N GLU A 232 7.67 -23.28 9.25
CA GLU A 232 8.88 -23.69 9.97
C GLU A 232 9.99 -22.62 9.85
N TYR A 233 10.93 -22.73 10.78
CA TYR A 233 12.12 -21.88 10.85
C TYR A 233 12.92 -21.97 9.55
N GLU A 234 13.24 -20.82 8.96
CA GLU A 234 14.00 -20.75 7.72
C GLU A 234 15.35 -20.08 7.98
N TYR A 235 16.41 -20.61 7.39
CA TYR A 235 17.78 -20.11 7.59
C TYR A 235 18.05 -18.90 6.69
N ASP A 236 18.75 -17.90 7.22
CA ASP A 236 19.21 -16.79 6.39
C ASP A 236 20.33 -17.31 5.47
N GLU A 237 20.20 -17.06 4.17
CA GLU A 237 21.21 -17.48 3.19
C GLU A 237 22.35 -16.46 3.21
N VAL A 238 23.04 -16.34 4.33
CA VAL A 238 24.46 -16.03 4.27
C VAL A 238 25.11 -17.36 3.89
N GLN A 239 25.07 -17.70 2.60
CA GLN A 239 26.00 -18.69 2.09
C GLN A 239 27.38 -18.02 2.14
N PRO A 240 28.31 -18.46 2.99
CA PRO A 240 29.70 -18.14 2.74
C PRO A 240 30.07 -18.74 1.37
N ASP A 241 30.86 -18.05 0.57
CA ASP A 241 31.35 -18.55 -0.73
C ASP A 241 32.04 -19.94 -0.61
N GLN A 242 32.36 -20.38 0.61
CA GLN A 242 32.73 -21.75 1.00
C GLN A 242 32.26 -22.05 2.45
N PRO A 243 31.31 -22.99 2.69
CA PRO A 243 30.86 -23.32 4.05
C PRO A 243 31.62 -24.46 4.75
N LEU A 244 32.74 -24.96 4.19
CA LEU A 244 33.54 -26.17 4.54
C LEU A 244 33.26 -27.36 3.59
N ALA A 245 34.18 -27.60 2.65
CA ALA A 245 34.22 -28.78 1.79
C ALA A 245 34.62 -30.07 2.54
N VAL A 246 33.88 -31.17 2.39
CA VAL A 246 34.31 -32.57 2.70
C VAL A 246 33.28 -33.53 2.04
N CYS A 247 33.56 -34.66 1.37
CA CYS A 247 34.67 -35.61 1.36
C CYS A 247 35.11 -35.96 -0.08
N THR A 248 36.39 -36.30 -0.27
CA THR A 248 36.83 -37.11 -1.42
C THR A 248 36.75 -38.59 -1.04
N ASP A 249 36.02 -39.37 -1.82
CA ASP A 249 35.84 -40.81 -1.65
C ASP A 249 37.17 -41.57 -1.84
N ASP A 250 38.01 -41.63 -0.81
CA ASP A 250 39.13 -42.56 -0.75
C ASP A 250 38.78 -43.71 0.20
N THR A 251 38.03 -44.68 -0.31
CA THR A 251 38.30 -46.13 -0.17
C THR A 251 37.09 -46.93 -0.69
N GLY A 252 37.34 -47.74 -1.72
CA GLY A 252 36.35 -48.51 -2.48
C GLY A 252 35.27 -49.23 -1.67
N ALA A 253 34.07 -48.65 -1.65
CA ALA A 253 32.81 -49.35 -1.49
C ALA A 253 31.67 -48.50 -2.06
N SER A 254 30.87 -49.14 -2.90
CA SER A 254 29.69 -48.61 -3.59
C SER A 254 28.63 -48.04 -2.64
N THR A 255 28.40 -46.72 -2.68
CA THR A 255 27.10 -46.00 -2.73
C THR A 255 27.29 -44.57 -2.20
N GLY A 256 27.36 -43.57 -3.10
CA GLY A 256 27.42 -42.14 -2.74
C GLY A 256 26.08 -41.59 -2.21
N ALA A 257 25.42 -42.30 -1.29
CA ALA A 257 24.09 -41.94 -0.78
C ALA A 257 24.11 -41.26 0.61
N ASP A 258 25.20 -41.37 1.38
CA ASP A 258 25.27 -40.87 2.76
C ASP A 258 26.42 -39.87 3.00
N CYS A 259 26.63 -38.95 2.06
CA CYS A 259 27.52 -37.80 2.27
C CYS A 259 26.71 -36.62 2.83
N VAL A 260 26.74 -36.42 4.15
CA VAL A 260 26.13 -35.26 4.81
C VAL A 260 27.25 -34.42 5.42
N SER A 261 27.44 -33.21 4.90
CA SER A 261 28.39 -32.24 5.46
C SER A 261 27.86 -31.73 6.81
N PRO A 262 28.66 -31.81 7.89
CA PRO A 262 28.24 -31.33 9.20
C PRO A 262 28.13 -29.80 9.20
N ARG A 263 26.97 -29.29 9.59
CA ARG A 263 26.70 -27.84 9.70
C ARG A 263 27.44 -27.23 10.88
N THR A 264 27.72 -25.93 10.81
CA THR A 264 28.43 -25.21 11.86
C THR A 264 27.59 -25.14 13.16
N PRO A 265 28.19 -25.26 14.36
CA PRO A 265 27.45 -25.34 15.64
C PRO A 265 26.63 -24.09 16.03
N LEU A 266 26.72 -23.00 15.25
CA LEU A 266 26.06 -21.71 15.47
C LEU A 266 25.14 -21.32 14.30
N ASP A 267 24.79 -22.28 13.45
CA ASP A 267 23.76 -22.13 12.42
C ASP A 267 22.38 -22.19 13.10
N LEU A 268 22.00 -21.09 13.76
CA LEU A 268 20.69 -20.91 14.37
C LEU A 268 19.73 -20.36 13.32
N PRO A 269 18.53 -20.94 13.11
CA PRO A 269 17.57 -20.33 12.22
C PRO A 269 17.01 -19.06 12.88
N LEU A 270 17.35 -17.90 12.31
CA LEU A 270 17.12 -16.61 12.96
C LEU A 270 15.69 -16.07 12.78
N ALA A 271 14.86 -16.62 11.89
CA ALA A 271 13.47 -16.18 11.71
C ALA A 271 12.55 -17.27 11.10
N ARG A 272 11.27 -17.28 11.48
CA ARG A 272 10.23 -18.10 10.83
C ARG A 272 9.78 -17.46 9.53
N SER A 273 9.55 -18.29 8.51
CA SER A 273 9.00 -17.83 7.23
C SER A 273 7.54 -17.41 7.41
N THR A 274 7.22 -16.13 7.14
CA THR A 274 5.87 -15.58 7.25
C THR A 274 5.37 -15.21 5.85
N HIS A 275 4.22 -15.76 5.47
CA HIS A 275 3.62 -15.55 4.14
C HIS A 275 2.09 -15.41 4.25
N ILE A 276 1.48 -14.82 3.23
CA ILE A 276 0.04 -14.60 3.18
C ILE A 276 -0.66 -15.97 3.15
N ASP A 277 -1.70 -16.14 3.97
CA ASP A 277 -2.50 -17.37 4.02
C ASP A 277 -3.43 -17.43 2.80
N ALA A 278 -2.89 -17.88 1.66
CA ALA A 278 -3.60 -17.97 0.40
C ALA A 278 -4.77 -18.99 0.43
N ASP A 279 -4.79 -19.90 1.41
CA ASP A 279 -5.85 -20.89 1.58
C ASP A 279 -7.04 -20.33 2.37
N TYR A 280 -6.85 -19.22 3.10
CA TYR A 280 -7.92 -18.61 3.89
C TYR A 280 -8.83 -17.73 3.02
N THR A 281 -10.06 -18.19 2.81
CA THR A 281 -11.11 -17.46 2.10
C THR A 281 -12.39 -17.51 2.93
N ASP A 282 -13.01 -16.36 3.16
CA ASP A 282 -14.25 -16.19 3.92
C ASP A 282 -15.15 -15.14 3.26
N ASP A 283 -16.14 -15.61 2.51
CA ASP A 283 -17.14 -14.79 1.84
C ASP A 283 -18.28 -14.32 2.76
N ALA A 284 -18.41 -14.91 3.95
CA ALA A 284 -19.46 -14.58 4.91
C ALA A 284 -19.09 -13.34 5.75
N THR A 285 -17.79 -13.08 5.91
CA THR A 285 -17.28 -11.90 6.60
C THR A 285 -17.56 -10.60 5.84
N ARG A 286 -17.72 -9.52 6.61
CA ARG A 286 -17.83 -8.16 6.07
C ARG A 286 -16.70 -7.32 6.64
N PRO A 287 -15.75 -6.88 5.81
CA PRO A 287 -15.60 -7.16 4.37
C PRO A 287 -15.08 -8.57 4.06
N LYS A 288 -15.26 -9.01 2.81
CA LYS A 288 -14.84 -10.35 2.33
C LYS A 288 -13.33 -10.54 2.42
N ILE A 289 -12.91 -11.77 2.70
CA ILE A 289 -11.52 -12.19 2.70
C ILE A 289 -11.33 -13.23 1.61
N LEU A 290 -10.42 -12.97 0.66
CA LEU A 290 -10.14 -13.86 -0.48
C LEU A 290 -8.65 -14.15 -0.54
N ASN A 291 -8.25 -15.43 -0.44
CA ASN A 291 -6.85 -15.86 -0.46
C ASN A 291 -5.96 -15.09 0.52
N GLY A 292 -6.45 -14.89 1.75
CA GLY A 292 -5.76 -14.16 2.80
C GLY A 292 -5.76 -12.64 2.60
N VAL A 293 -6.43 -12.10 1.58
CA VAL A 293 -6.52 -10.66 1.34
C VAL A 293 -7.88 -10.15 1.81
N LYS A 294 -7.86 -9.24 2.77
CA LYS A 294 -9.06 -8.51 3.18
C LYS A 294 -9.34 -7.40 2.18
N MET A 295 -10.49 -7.51 1.54
CA MET A 295 -10.93 -6.58 0.51
C MET A 295 -11.52 -5.30 1.11
N GLY A 296 -11.44 -4.20 0.40
CA GLY A 296 -11.97 -2.88 0.75
C GLY A 296 -12.18 -2.01 -0.49
N GLU A 297 -12.67 -0.79 -0.28
CA GLU A 297 -12.97 0.13 -1.37
C GLU A 297 -11.69 0.79 -1.95
N GLY A 298 -11.73 1.09 -3.26
CA GLY A 298 -10.67 1.80 -3.97
C GLY A 298 -10.67 1.49 -5.47
N ASP A 299 -9.50 1.59 -6.12
CA ASP A 299 -9.32 1.40 -7.57
C ASP A 299 -8.87 -0.01 -8.00
N GLY A 300 -8.88 -0.96 -7.07
CA GLY A 300 -8.46 -2.36 -7.23
C GLY A 300 -7.05 -2.67 -6.73
N THR A 301 -6.19 -1.65 -6.62
CA THR A 301 -4.82 -1.77 -6.08
C THR A 301 -4.65 -0.96 -4.80
N VAL A 302 -5.15 0.27 -4.79
CA VAL A 302 -4.95 1.26 -3.74
C VAL A 302 -6.24 1.43 -2.96
N SER A 303 -6.15 1.58 -1.63
CA SER A 303 -7.31 1.85 -0.80
C SER A 303 -7.83 3.26 -1.02
N LEU A 304 -9.16 3.41 -0.93
CA LEU A 304 -9.85 4.69 -1.09
C LEU A 304 -9.32 5.78 -0.14
N LEU A 305 -8.96 5.41 1.10
CA LEU A 305 -8.31 6.32 2.05
C LEU A 305 -7.04 6.94 1.46
N SER A 306 -6.15 6.12 0.90
CA SER A 306 -4.87 6.61 0.34
C SER A 306 -5.04 7.44 -0.92
N LEU A 307 -6.06 7.12 -1.74
CA LEU A 307 -6.40 7.85 -2.96
C LEU A 307 -6.95 9.24 -2.66
N GLY A 308 -7.89 9.34 -1.71
CA GLY A 308 -8.77 10.50 -1.59
C GLY A 308 -8.64 11.32 -0.31
N ALA A 309 -8.22 10.76 0.82
CA ALA A 309 -8.39 11.42 2.12
C ALA A 309 -7.67 12.78 2.22
N MET A 310 -6.46 12.88 1.64
CA MET A 310 -5.74 14.16 1.57
C MET A 310 -6.45 15.17 0.67
N CYS A 311 -6.96 14.76 -0.49
CA CYS A 311 -7.60 15.67 -1.44
C CYS A 311 -8.95 16.19 -0.94
N VAL A 312 -9.68 15.34 -0.23
CA VAL A 312 -11.04 15.61 0.23
C VAL A 312 -11.06 16.42 1.52
N GLU A 313 -10.17 16.14 2.46
CA GLU A 313 -10.19 16.74 3.80
C GLU A 313 -8.83 17.32 4.21
N GLY A 314 -7.74 16.55 4.08
CA GLY A 314 -6.41 16.96 4.57
C GLY A 314 -5.92 18.30 4.00
N TRP A 315 -5.84 18.43 2.68
CA TRP A 315 -5.43 19.64 1.97
C TRP A 315 -6.51 20.73 1.88
N LYS A 316 -7.70 20.50 2.45
CA LYS A 316 -8.69 21.56 2.68
C LYS A 316 -8.41 22.32 3.97
N ARG A 317 -7.60 21.76 4.87
CA ARG A 317 -7.23 22.40 6.14
C ARG A 317 -6.05 23.35 5.94
N ALA A 318 -6.19 24.57 6.50
CA ALA A 318 -5.20 25.64 6.37
C ALA A 318 -3.79 25.25 6.84
N ARG A 319 -3.70 24.32 7.80
CA ARG A 319 -2.43 23.84 8.36
C ARG A 319 -1.53 23.16 7.31
N TRP A 320 -2.11 22.35 6.41
CA TRP A 320 -1.39 21.72 5.30
C TRP A 320 -1.51 22.50 3.99
N ASN A 321 -2.49 23.40 3.88
CA ASN A 321 -2.69 24.25 2.69
C ASN A 321 -2.74 25.74 3.07
N PRO A 322 -1.59 26.37 3.37
CA PRO A 322 -1.55 27.73 3.87
C PRO A 322 -1.93 28.79 2.82
N ALA A 323 -1.82 28.49 1.53
CA ALA A 323 -2.21 29.39 0.45
C ALA A 323 -3.68 29.24 0.01
N GLY A 324 -4.40 28.25 0.55
CA GLY A 324 -5.78 27.99 0.14
C GLY A 324 -5.91 27.51 -1.32
N ILE A 325 -4.92 26.76 -1.81
CA ILE A 325 -4.92 26.15 -3.16
C ILE A 325 -6.25 25.42 -3.39
N LYS A 326 -6.87 25.67 -4.55
CA LYS A 326 -8.11 24.98 -4.94
C LYS A 326 -7.80 23.52 -5.26
N VAL A 327 -8.24 22.63 -4.38
CA VAL A 327 -8.15 21.17 -4.57
C VAL A 327 -9.49 20.65 -5.11
N VAL A 328 -9.49 19.99 -6.25
CA VAL A 328 -10.68 19.36 -6.85
C VAL A 328 -10.46 17.85 -6.86
N THR A 329 -11.47 17.08 -6.46
CA THR A 329 -11.44 15.62 -6.44
C THR A 329 -12.44 15.05 -7.42
N VAL A 330 -11.99 14.21 -8.34
CA VAL A 330 -12.84 13.56 -9.34
C VAL A 330 -12.67 12.04 -9.24
N GLU A 331 -13.74 11.37 -8.83
CA GLU A 331 -13.82 9.92 -8.84
C GLU A 331 -14.39 9.42 -10.17
N LEU A 332 -13.62 8.56 -10.85
CA LEU A 332 -14.02 7.96 -12.11
C LEU A 332 -14.70 6.61 -11.86
N PRO A 333 -15.94 6.40 -12.34
CA PRO A 333 -16.61 5.11 -12.18
C PRO A 333 -15.90 4.03 -13.00
N HIS A 334 -15.85 2.81 -12.49
CA HIS A 334 -15.25 1.66 -13.16
C HIS A 334 -16.32 0.89 -13.96
N ASN A 335 -16.41 1.13 -15.27
CA ASN A 335 -17.38 0.49 -16.16
C ASN A 335 -16.69 -0.20 -17.35
N PRO A 336 -15.90 -1.27 -17.12
CA PRO A 336 -15.10 -1.86 -18.18
C PRO A 336 -15.93 -2.68 -19.18
N VAL A 337 -15.46 -2.73 -20.42
CA VAL A 337 -15.98 -3.62 -21.46
C VAL A 337 -15.34 -4.99 -21.32
N ALA A 338 -16.14 -6.01 -20.97
CA ALA A 338 -15.66 -7.37 -20.68
C ALA A 338 -14.89 -8.04 -21.83
N THR A 339 -15.15 -7.66 -23.09
CA THR A 339 -14.46 -8.21 -24.27
C THR A 339 -13.08 -7.61 -24.51
N ILE A 340 -12.69 -6.58 -23.75
CA ILE A 340 -11.38 -5.91 -23.88
C ILE A 340 -10.51 -6.31 -22.69
N PRO A 341 -9.32 -6.90 -22.90
CA PRO A 341 -8.45 -7.39 -21.82
C PRO A 341 -8.00 -6.33 -20.78
N ARG A 342 -8.20 -5.04 -21.06
CA ARG A 342 -7.94 -3.92 -20.14
C ARG A 342 -9.17 -3.07 -19.85
N GLY A 343 -10.37 -3.62 -20.05
CA GLY A 343 -11.63 -2.96 -19.77
C GLY A 343 -12.02 -1.78 -20.66
N GLY A 344 -11.21 -1.39 -21.65
CA GLY A 344 -11.56 -0.33 -22.61
C GLY A 344 -11.55 1.08 -22.02
N GLY A 345 -12.07 2.07 -22.75
CA GLY A 345 -11.96 3.49 -22.40
C GLY A 345 -12.80 3.98 -21.21
N THR A 346 -13.51 3.07 -20.54
CA THR A 346 -14.40 3.35 -19.38
C THR A 346 -13.96 2.59 -18.13
N THR A 347 -12.80 1.93 -18.19
CA THR A 347 -12.15 1.35 -17.02
C THR A 347 -11.56 2.43 -16.13
N SER A 348 -11.66 2.18 -14.83
CA SER A 348 -11.01 2.98 -13.79
C SER A 348 -10.18 2.09 -12.85
N ASP A 349 -9.60 1.00 -13.38
CA ASP A 349 -8.58 0.24 -12.66
C ASP A 349 -7.35 1.12 -12.42
N HIS A 350 -6.64 0.92 -11.31
CA HIS A 350 -5.44 1.67 -10.95
C HIS A 350 -4.48 1.93 -12.12
N VAL A 351 -4.16 0.88 -12.89
CA VAL A 351 -3.26 1.00 -14.05
C VAL A 351 -4.02 1.40 -15.33
N ASP A 352 -5.24 0.88 -15.51
CA ASP A 352 -5.99 1.06 -16.75
C ASP A 352 -6.69 2.43 -16.84
N VAL A 353 -6.80 3.18 -15.73
CA VAL A 353 -7.38 4.53 -15.67
C VAL A 353 -6.67 5.50 -16.62
N LEU A 354 -5.40 5.26 -16.95
CA LEU A 354 -4.65 6.01 -17.96
C LEU A 354 -5.27 5.91 -19.38
N GLY A 355 -5.98 4.82 -19.66
CA GLY A 355 -6.73 4.64 -20.90
C GLY A 355 -8.15 5.22 -20.85
N SER A 356 -8.58 5.77 -19.71
CA SER A 356 -9.94 6.28 -19.52
C SER A 356 -10.17 7.54 -20.34
N VAL A 357 -11.28 7.57 -21.08
CA VAL A 357 -11.71 8.75 -21.84
C VAL A 357 -11.99 9.92 -20.90
N ALA A 358 -12.61 9.66 -19.75
CA ALA A 358 -12.94 10.68 -18.76
C ALA A 358 -11.68 11.33 -18.16
N LEU A 359 -10.65 10.54 -17.85
CA LEU A 359 -9.36 11.08 -17.39
C LEU A 359 -8.73 11.96 -18.47
N ASN A 360 -8.68 11.48 -19.71
CA ASN A 360 -8.08 12.21 -20.82
C ASN A 360 -8.82 13.52 -21.11
N GLU A 361 -10.16 13.54 -20.98
CA GLU A 361 -10.95 14.77 -21.10
C GLU A 361 -10.59 15.78 -20.00
N ILE A 362 -10.42 15.33 -18.75
CA ILE A 362 -10.00 16.20 -17.63
C ILE A 362 -8.61 16.78 -17.89
N ILE A 363 -7.64 15.96 -18.31
CA ILE A 363 -6.29 16.40 -18.64
C ILE A 363 -6.33 17.46 -19.74
N LEU A 364 -7.11 17.22 -20.81
CA LEU A 364 -7.27 18.16 -21.90
C LEU A 364 -7.90 19.48 -21.44
N LYS A 365 -8.98 19.43 -20.65
CA LYS A 365 -9.63 20.65 -20.11
C LYS A 365 -8.65 21.48 -19.29
N VAL A 366 -7.88 20.86 -18.40
CA VAL A 366 -6.88 21.56 -17.59
C VAL A 366 -5.78 22.14 -18.50
N ALA A 367 -5.26 21.36 -19.45
CA ALA A 367 -4.20 21.81 -20.36
C ALA A 367 -4.62 22.94 -21.30
N THR A 368 -5.90 23.02 -21.69
CA THR A 368 -6.44 24.08 -22.54
C THR A 368 -6.94 25.31 -21.77
N GLY A 369 -6.74 25.36 -20.45
CA GLY A 369 -7.20 26.48 -19.61
C GLY A 369 -8.69 26.45 -19.24
N ALA A 370 -9.41 25.37 -19.59
CA ALA A 370 -10.80 25.12 -19.20
C ALA A 370 -10.89 24.31 -17.88
N GLY A 371 -9.84 24.31 -17.06
CA GLY A 371 -9.78 23.54 -15.82
C GLY A 371 -10.82 23.95 -14.76
N ASP A 372 -11.43 25.13 -14.91
CA ASP A 372 -12.51 25.57 -14.02
C ASP A 372 -13.85 24.84 -14.26
N GLU A 373 -14.01 24.19 -15.42
CA GLU A 373 -15.15 23.31 -15.72
C GLU A 373 -15.06 21.97 -14.97
N VAL A 374 -13.87 21.60 -14.49
CA VAL A 374 -13.66 20.38 -13.73
C VAL A 374 -14.09 20.64 -12.29
N THR A 375 -15.21 20.04 -11.88
CA THR A 375 -15.79 20.17 -10.53
C THR A 375 -15.61 18.90 -9.73
N ASP A 376 -15.75 19.02 -8.41
CA ASP A 376 -15.75 17.85 -7.53
C ASP A 376 -16.82 16.84 -7.94
N SER A 377 -16.45 15.57 -8.04
CA SER A 377 -17.34 14.44 -8.33
C SER A 377 -17.01 13.30 -7.40
N TYR A 378 -17.97 12.93 -6.56
CA TYR A 378 -17.86 11.87 -5.57
C TYR A 378 -18.89 10.79 -5.88
N VAL A 379 -18.42 9.56 -6.04
CA VAL A 379 -19.22 8.34 -6.17
C VAL A 379 -19.21 7.57 -4.85
N SER A 380 -18.11 7.66 -4.10
CA SER A 380 -17.84 6.93 -2.86
C SER A 380 -18.18 7.72 -1.59
N ASN A 381 -18.14 7.02 -0.45
CA ASN A 381 -18.26 7.60 0.89
C ASN A 381 -16.96 8.21 1.44
N ILE A 382 -15.95 8.49 0.59
CA ILE A 382 -14.65 9.03 1.03
C ILE A 382 -14.77 10.29 1.89
N ARG A 383 -15.76 11.15 1.65
CA ARG A 383 -16.00 12.35 2.48
C ARG A 383 -16.35 12.01 3.92
N GLU A 384 -17.01 10.89 4.16
CA GLU A 384 -17.30 10.42 5.51
C GLU A 384 -16.08 9.77 6.14
N TYR A 385 -15.38 8.89 5.41
CA TYR A 385 -14.19 8.22 5.91
C TYR A 385 -13.07 9.22 6.23
N ALA A 386 -12.86 10.20 5.36
CA ALA A 386 -11.88 11.25 5.59
C ALA A 386 -12.22 12.07 6.84
N ARG A 387 -13.50 12.41 7.10
CA ARG A 387 -13.90 13.12 8.33
C ARG A 387 -13.68 12.32 9.61
N ARG A 388 -13.72 11.00 9.52
CA ARG A 388 -13.50 10.08 10.64
C ARG A 388 -12.03 9.96 11.05
N ILE A 389 -11.08 10.29 10.16
CA ILE A 389 -9.64 10.32 10.47
C ILE A 389 -9.34 11.32 11.60
N LYS A 390 -8.40 10.97 12.49
CA LYS A 390 -8.00 11.82 13.61
C LYS A 390 -7.01 12.90 13.15
N TRP A 391 -7.52 13.94 12.50
CA TRP A 391 -6.69 15.03 11.97
C TRP A 391 -6.11 15.98 13.03
N ASP A 392 -6.79 16.09 14.17
CA ASP A 392 -6.57 17.11 15.20
C ASP A 392 -5.97 16.54 16.48
#